data_AF-A0A0M4QGB5-F1
#
_entry.id   AF-A0A0M4QGB5-F1
#
_cell.length_a   1.000
_cell.length_b   1.000
_cell.length_c   1.000
_cell.angle_alpha   90.00
_cell.angle_beta   90.00
_cell.angle_gamma   90.00
#
_symmetry.space_group_name_H-M   'P 1'
#
loop_
_entity.id
_entity.type
_entity.pdbx_description
1 polymer ?
#
loop_
_entity_poly.entity_id
_entity_poly.type
_entity_poly.pdbx_seq_one_letter_code
_entity_poly.pdbx_strand_id
1 'polypeptide(L)'
;MPELLNTRVEDCFQQAEVFFKRPFKRPVVSLKLRGQKAGVAHLHENLLRFNPQLYRENSEDFLKQTVAHEVAHLIAHQLFGDRITPHGEEWQLIMRGVYELPPNRCHTYAIKRRSVTRYIYRCPCPNSDFAFSAQRHGLVKQGRGYLCRRCRNTLVFSGETRVE
;
A
#
# COMPACT_ATOMS: atom_id res chain seq x y z
N MET A 1 -12.91 -18.43 2.51
CA MET A 1 -11.79 -17.54 2.08
C MET A 1 -11.25 -16.67 3.21
N PRO A 2 -12.05 -15.93 4.01
CA PRO A 2 -11.52 -15.21 5.19
C PRO A 2 -10.90 -16.15 6.23
N GLU A 3 -11.42 -17.37 6.35
CA GLU A 3 -10.94 -18.40 7.26
C GLU A 3 -9.47 -18.75 7.02
N LEU A 4 -9.07 -19.10 5.79
CA LEU A 4 -7.67 -19.41 5.47
C LEU A 4 -6.70 -18.26 5.79
N LEU A 5 -7.15 -17.02 5.57
CA LEU A 5 -6.35 -15.84 5.89
C LEU A 5 -6.19 -15.69 7.41
N ASN A 6 -7.25 -15.86 8.19
CA ASN A 6 -7.20 -15.81 9.65
C ASN A 6 -6.37 -16.97 10.22
N THR A 7 -6.52 -18.18 9.69
CA THR A 7 -5.68 -19.34 10.04
C THR A 7 -4.22 -19.01 9.78
N ARG A 8 -3.88 -18.48 8.61
CA ARG A 8 -2.49 -18.14 8.30
C ARG A 8 -1.94 -17.02 9.18
N VAL A 9 -2.74 -16.03 9.54
CA VAL A 9 -2.35 -15.02 10.54
C VAL A 9 -2.04 -15.71 11.86
N GLU A 10 -2.93 -16.57 12.35
CA GLU A 10 -2.72 -17.31 13.60
C GLU A 10 -1.47 -18.18 13.55
N ASP A 11 -1.24 -18.92 12.47
CA ASP A 11 -0.04 -19.75 12.28
C ASP A 11 1.24 -18.93 12.36
N CYS A 12 1.27 -17.74 11.73
CA CYS A 12 2.42 -16.83 11.84
C CYS A 12 2.67 -16.39 13.28
N PHE A 13 1.61 -16.05 14.00
CA PHE A 13 1.76 -15.68 15.40
C PHE A 13 2.26 -16.86 16.25
N GLN A 14 1.70 -18.06 16.08
CA GLN A 14 2.16 -19.26 16.81
C GLN A 14 3.63 -19.58 16.50
N GLN A 15 4.05 -19.51 15.24
CA GLN A 15 5.46 -19.66 14.86
C GLN A 15 6.36 -18.65 15.58
N ALA A 16 5.95 -17.38 15.63
CA ALA A 16 6.68 -16.36 16.38
C ALA A 16 6.71 -16.65 17.89
N GLU A 17 5.59 -17.09 18.48
CA GLU A 17 5.52 -17.41 19.92
C GLU A 17 6.43 -18.58 20.29
N VAL A 18 6.48 -19.62 19.45
CA VAL A 18 7.39 -20.75 19.61
C VAL A 18 8.84 -20.28 19.51
N PHE A 19 9.17 -19.49 18.50
CA PHE A 19 10.53 -19.00 18.27
C PHE A 19 11.04 -18.10 19.40
N PHE A 20 10.22 -17.11 19.81
CA PHE A 20 10.58 -16.13 20.84
C PHE A 20 10.25 -16.58 22.26
N LYS A 21 9.62 -17.76 22.43
CA LYS A 21 9.21 -18.33 23.72
C LYS A 21 8.38 -17.38 24.57
N ARG A 22 7.50 -16.60 23.93
CA ARG A 22 6.60 -15.64 24.59
C ARG A 22 5.32 -15.45 23.80
N PRO A 23 4.20 -15.12 24.45
CA PRO A 23 2.96 -14.79 23.74
C PRO A 23 3.02 -13.40 23.10
N PHE A 24 2.20 -13.21 22.07
CA PHE A 24 1.98 -11.93 21.38
C PHE A 24 0.49 -11.57 21.32
N LYS A 25 0.19 -10.28 21.43
CA LYS A 25 -1.19 -9.80 21.35
C LYS A 25 -1.72 -9.98 19.93
N ARG A 26 -2.78 -10.77 19.79
CA ARG A 26 -3.43 -11.02 18.49
C ARG A 26 -4.09 -9.75 17.92
N PRO A 27 -4.00 -9.53 16.60
CA PRO A 27 -4.54 -8.35 15.97
C PRO A 27 -6.00 -8.52 15.62
N VAL A 28 -6.67 -7.39 15.40
CA VAL A 28 -7.90 -7.39 14.61
C VAL A 28 -7.52 -7.58 13.13
N VAL A 29 -8.23 -8.43 12.40
CA VAL A 29 -7.99 -8.66 10.97
C VAL A 29 -9.15 -8.13 10.15
N SER A 30 -8.85 -7.35 9.11
CA SER A 30 -9.84 -6.70 8.26
C SER A 30 -9.55 -6.91 6.78
N LEU A 31 -10.43 -7.62 6.08
CA LEU A 31 -10.35 -7.85 4.64
C LEU A 31 -11.10 -6.78 3.84
N LYS A 32 -10.85 -5.51 4.18
CA LYS A 32 -11.54 -4.33 3.59
C LYS A 32 -10.57 -3.28 3.03
N LEU A 33 -9.29 -3.61 2.87
CA LEU A 33 -8.32 -2.68 2.27
C LEU A 33 -8.65 -2.47 0.79
N ARG A 34 -8.51 -1.24 0.31
CA ARG A 34 -8.72 -0.89 -1.11
C ARG A 34 -7.49 -0.20 -1.66
N GLY A 35 -7.36 -0.22 -2.98
CA GLY A 35 -6.26 0.44 -3.70
C GLY A 35 -5.13 -0.53 -4.06
N GLN A 36 -3.92 -0.01 -4.09
CA GLN A 36 -2.75 -0.69 -4.69
C GLN A 36 -2.01 -1.63 -3.73
N LYS A 37 -2.19 -1.45 -2.42
CA LYS A 37 -1.50 -2.25 -1.40
C LYS A 37 -2.21 -3.59 -1.21
N ALA A 38 -1.43 -4.66 -1.08
CA ALA A 38 -1.92 -5.99 -0.72
C ALA A 38 -2.26 -6.09 0.77
N GLY A 39 -1.40 -5.55 1.64
CA GLY A 39 -1.54 -5.54 3.09
C GLY A 39 -1.09 -4.22 3.71
N VAL A 40 -1.54 -3.98 4.95
CA VAL A 40 -1.04 -2.92 5.84
C VAL A 40 -1.17 -3.38 7.29
N ALA A 41 -0.08 -3.29 8.04
CA ALA A 41 -0.06 -3.35 9.51
C ALA A 41 -0.21 -1.95 10.12
N HIS A 42 -1.21 -1.79 10.99
CA HIS A 42 -1.46 -0.63 11.83
C HIS A 42 -0.96 -0.96 13.25
N LEU A 43 0.26 -0.51 13.57
CA LEU A 43 1.03 -0.97 14.72
C LEU A 43 0.34 -0.65 16.05
N HIS A 44 -0.06 0.62 16.25
CA HIS A 44 -0.65 1.08 17.51
C HIS A 44 -2.06 0.54 17.75
N GLU A 45 -2.83 0.34 16.68
CA GLU A 45 -4.16 -0.26 16.73
C GLU A 45 -4.14 -1.78 16.83
N ASN A 46 -2.96 -2.40 16.68
CA ASN A 46 -2.77 -3.84 16.53
C ASN A 46 -3.75 -4.42 15.49
N LEU A 47 -3.73 -3.86 14.28
CA LEU A 47 -4.71 -4.13 13.23
C LEU A 47 -3.99 -4.51 11.93
N LEU A 48 -4.41 -5.63 11.32
CA LEU A 48 -3.99 -6.02 9.98
C LEU A 48 -5.12 -5.76 8.99
N ARG A 49 -4.80 -5.06 7.90
CA ARG A 49 -5.74 -4.80 6.80
C ARG A 49 -5.24 -5.45 5.53
N PHE A 50 -6.08 -6.22 4.88
CA PHE A 50 -5.76 -6.94 3.65
C PHE A 50 -6.72 -6.59 2.52
N ASN A 51 -6.21 -6.63 1.29
CA ASN A 51 -6.96 -6.31 0.09
C ASN A 51 -7.68 -7.56 -0.46
N PRO A 52 -9.02 -7.62 -0.42
CA PRO A 52 -9.77 -8.80 -0.87
C PRO A 52 -9.57 -9.12 -2.34
N GLN A 53 -9.36 -8.11 -3.19
CA GLN A 53 -9.18 -8.34 -4.61
C GLN A 53 -7.81 -8.99 -4.88
N LEU A 54 -6.74 -8.37 -4.39
CA LEU A 54 -5.39 -8.91 -4.57
C LEU A 54 -5.22 -10.27 -3.90
N TYR A 55 -5.88 -10.50 -2.76
CA TYR A 55 -5.89 -11.82 -2.14
C TYR A 55 -6.51 -12.87 -3.06
N ARG A 56 -7.74 -12.65 -3.54
CA ARG A 56 -8.41 -13.62 -4.43
C ARG A 56 -7.60 -13.92 -5.69
N GLU A 57 -6.99 -12.90 -6.29
CA GLU A 57 -6.23 -13.02 -7.53
C GLU A 57 -4.85 -13.69 -7.34
N ASN A 58 -4.31 -13.73 -6.11
CA ASN A 58 -2.94 -14.18 -5.83
C ASN A 58 -2.86 -15.07 -4.57
N SER A 59 -3.88 -15.89 -4.31
CA SER A 59 -4.15 -16.49 -2.99
C SER A 59 -2.96 -17.23 -2.36
N GLU A 60 -2.23 -18.02 -3.14
CA GLU A 60 -1.10 -18.83 -2.67
C GLU A 60 0.05 -17.96 -2.15
N ASP A 61 0.59 -17.08 -3.00
CA ASP A 61 1.66 -16.16 -2.60
C ASP A 61 1.19 -15.14 -1.55
N PHE A 62 -0.08 -14.74 -1.58
CA PHE A 62 -0.63 -13.82 -0.59
C PHE A 62 -0.61 -14.43 0.81
N LEU A 63 -1.06 -15.69 0.96
CA LEU A 63 -1.01 -16.41 2.24
C LEU A 63 0.43 -16.69 2.66
N LYS A 64 1.29 -17.09 1.73
CA LYS A 64 2.69 -17.39 2.03
C LYS A 64 3.45 -16.14 2.46
N GLN A 65 3.48 -15.12 1.60
CA GLN A 65 4.37 -13.96 1.69
C GLN A 65 3.68 -12.73 2.30
N THR A 66 2.52 -12.31 1.77
CA THR A 66 1.88 -11.05 2.19
C THR A 66 1.39 -11.11 3.63
N VAL A 67 0.76 -12.20 4.05
CA VAL A 67 0.29 -12.34 5.45
C VAL A 67 1.48 -12.32 6.41
N ALA A 68 2.52 -13.12 6.16
CA ALA A 68 3.73 -13.16 6.98
C ALA A 68 4.43 -11.80 7.05
N HIS A 69 4.49 -11.06 5.93
CA HIS A 69 5.03 -9.71 5.87
C HIS A 69 4.34 -8.76 6.85
N GLU A 70 3.01 -8.70 6.82
CA GLU A 70 2.25 -7.79 7.68
C GLU A 70 2.28 -8.23 9.15
N VAL A 71 2.25 -9.54 9.42
CA VAL A 71 2.40 -10.06 10.79
C VAL A 71 3.79 -9.75 11.34
N ALA A 72 4.86 -9.87 10.53
CA ALA A 72 6.22 -9.54 10.95
C ALA A 72 6.34 -8.08 11.42
N HIS A 73 5.61 -7.13 10.83
CA HIS A 73 5.59 -5.74 11.33
C HIS A 73 5.02 -5.65 12.74
N LEU A 74 3.92 -6.35 13.03
CA LEU A 74 3.34 -6.34 14.38
C LEU A 74 4.23 -7.06 15.39
N ILE A 75 4.83 -8.20 15.03
CA ILE A 75 5.76 -8.91 15.92
C ILE A 75 6.98 -8.06 16.23
N ALA A 76 7.59 -7.44 15.21
CA ALA A 76 8.74 -6.56 15.38
C ALA A 76 8.38 -5.38 16.31
N HIS A 77 7.24 -4.74 16.08
CA HIS A 77 6.77 -3.64 16.91
C HIS A 77 6.53 -4.06 18.37
N GLN A 78 5.90 -5.21 18.61
CA GLN A 78 5.65 -5.72 19.96
C GLN A 78 6.95 -6.14 20.70
N LEU A 79 8.00 -6.51 19.97
CA LEU A 79 9.30 -6.88 20.55
C LEU A 79 10.19 -5.66 20.83
N PHE A 80 10.24 -4.71 19.90
CA PHE A 80 11.28 -3.68 19.86
C PHE A 80 10.75 -2.24 19.97
N GLY A 81 9.43 -2.05 19.92
CA GLY A 81 8.76 -0.76 20.11
C GLY A 81 8.85 0.19 18.91
N ASP A 82 8.53 1.46 19.14
CA ASP A 82 8.25 2.46 18.09
C ASP A 82 9.48 2.97 17.32
N ARG A 83 10.69 2.63 17.78
CA ARG A 83 11.94 3.19 17.22
C ARG A 83 12.49 2.38 16.05
N ILE A 84 11.95 1.19 15.77
CA ILE A 84 12.44 0.36 14.68
C ILE A 84 12.10 0.97 13.32
N THR A 85 12.99 0.74 12.36
CA THR A 85 12.74 1.17 10.99
C THR A 85 11.78 0.20 10.29
N PRO A 86 10.83 0.70 9.47
CA PRO A 86 10.01 -0.18 8.65
C PRO A 86 10.89 -1.03 7.74
N HIS A 87 10.69 -2.35 7.77
CA HIS A 87 11.51 -3.33 7.05
C HIS A 87 13.01 -3.33 7.45
N GLY A 88 13.32 -2.84 8.65
CA GLY A 88 14.65 -2.85 9.28
C GLY A 88 15.13 -4.24 9.68
N GLU A 89 16.28 -4.30 10.35
CA GLU A 89 16.93 -5.56 10.74
C GLU A 89 16.00 -6.46 11.54
N GLU A 90 15.29 -5.91 12.52
CA GLU A 90 14.36 -6.63 13.39
C GLU A 90 13.26 -7.33 12.58
N TRP A 91 12.68 -6.61 11.62
CA TRP A 91 11.67 -7.15 10.73
C TRP A 91 12.24 -8.20 9.78
N GLN A 92 13.43 -7.96 9.21
CA GLN A 92 14.07 -8.91 8.31
C GLN A 92 14.48 -10.21 9.02
N LEU A 93 14.89 -10.12 10.28
CA LEU A 93 15.21 -11.27 11.13
C LEU A 93 13.98 -12.13 11.36
N ILE A 94 12.80 -11.53 11.60
CA ILE A 94 11.55 -12.28 11.70
C ILE A 94 11.22 -12.96 10.37
N MET A 95 11.31 -12.25 9.25
CA MET A 95 11.03 -12.83 7.94
C MET A 95 11.92 -14.03 7.63
N ARG A 96 13.24 -13.91 7.81
CA ARG A 96 14.20 -14.97 7.48
C ARG A 96 14.30 -16.07 8.54
N GLY A 97 14.27 -15.70 9.82
CA GLY A 97 14.54 -16.61 10.93
C GLY A 97 13.30 -17.29 11.50
N VAL A 98 12.15 -16.61 11.50
CA VAL A 98 10.89 -17.17 12.04
C VAL A 98 10.06 -17.77 10.92
N TYR A 99 9.91 -17.05 9.81
CA TYR A 99 9.04 -17.48 8.71
C TYR A 99 9.79 -18.18 7.58
N GLU A 100 11.12 -18.14 7.59
CA GLU A 100 11.96 -18.73 6.53
C GLU A 100 11.62 -18.19 5.12
N LEU A 101 11.26 -16.90 5.06
CA LEU A 101 10.86 -16.21 3.85
C LEU A 101 11.84 -15.10 3.48
N PRO A 102 12.01 -14.82 2.17
CA PRO A 102 12.77 -13.66 1.74
C PRO A 102 12.08 -12.38 2.23
N PRO A 103 12.82 -11.36 2.68
CA PRO A 103 12.29 -10.11 3.20
C PRO A 103 11.84 -9.16 2.07
N ASN A 104 10.95 -9.63 1.19
CA ASN A 104 10.43 -8.84 0.08
C ASN A 104 9.58 -7.69 0.61
N ARG A 105 9.97 -6.46 0.27
CA ARG A 105 9.29 -5.22 0.70
C ARG A 105 8.01 -4.93 -0.08
N CYS A 106 7.99 -5.36 -1.34
CA CYS A 106 6.90 -5.11 -2.28
C CYS A 106 6.44 -6.44 -2.89
N HIS A 107 5.14 -6.56 -3.13
CA HIS A 107 4.60 -7.63 -3.97
C HIS A 107 4.72 -7.27 -5.45
N THR A 108 4.62 -8.27 -6.32
CA THR A 108 4.62 -8.12 -7.79
C THR A 108 3.23 -8.30 -8.40
N TYR A 109 2.18 -8.41 -7.57
CA TYR A 109 0.80 -8.61 -8.04
C TYR A 109 0.39 -7.57 -9.08
N ALA A 110 -0.28 -8.05 -10.14
CA ALA A 110 -0.82 -7.18 -11.16
C ALA A 110 -1.92 -6.29 -10.55
N ILE A 111 -1.76 -4.97 -10.69
CA ILE A 111 -2.74 -4.00 -10.21
C ILE A 111 -3.49 -3.48 -11.43
N LYS A 112 -4.78 -3.80 -11.53
CA LYS A 112 -5.66 -3.14 -12.50
C LYS A 112 -5.75 -1.67 -12.15
N ARG A 113 -5.00 -0.83 -12.88
CA ARG A 113 -5.11 0.62 -12.75
C ARG A 113 -6.51 1.01 -13.22
N ARG A 114 -7.26 1.67 -12.34
CA ARG A 114 -8.54 2.25 -12.74
C ARG A 114 -8.26 3.31 -13.79
N SER A 115 -9.08 3.34 -14.83
CA SER A 115 -9.01 4.42 -15.80
C SER A 115 -9.19 5.78 -15.10
N VAL A 116 -8.31 6.72 -15.39
CA VAL A 116 -8.32 8.06 -14.80
C VAL A 116 -8.61 9.09 -15.88
N THR A 117 -9.59 9.94 -15.61
CA THR A 117 -9.85 11.10 -16.45
C THR A 117 -8.80 12.18 -16.16
N ARG A 118 -8.06 12.56 -17.18
CA ARG A 118 -7.18 13.72 -17.20
C ARG A 118 -7.88 14.90 -17.85
N TYR A 119 -7.73 16.06 -17.23
CA TYR A 119 -8.23 17.33 -17.75
C TYR A 119 -7.08 18.03 -18.45
N ILE A 120 -7.24 18.34 -19.74
CA ILE A 120 -6.15 18.89 -20.54
C ILE A 120 -6.10 20.40 -20.36
N TYR A 121 -4.92 20.91 -20.00
CA TYR A 121 -4.62 22.33 -19.87
C TYR A 121 -3.58 22.74 -20.90
N ARG A 122 -3.65 23.97 -21.41
CA ARG A 122 -2.75 24.50 -22.45
C ARG A 122 -2.12 25.83 -22.04
N CYS A 123 -0.88 26.09 -22.49
CA CYS A 123 -0.30 27.45 -22.62
C CYS A 123 -0.33 27.84 -24.11
N PRO A 124 -0.19 29.13 -24.45
CA PRO A 124 0.16 29.57 -25.80
C PRO A 124 1.46 28.97 -26.41
N CYS A 125 2.27 28.24 -25.62
CA CYS A 125 3.43 27.53 -26.15
C CYS A 125 3.01 26.42 -27.12
N PRO A 126 3.77 26.19 -28.20
CA PRO A 126 3.55 25.05 -29.08
C PRO A 126 3.72 23.74 -28.32
N ASN A 127 2.91 22.73 -28.68
CA ASN A 127 2.91 21.38 -28.11
C ASN A 127 2.78 21.34 -26.57
N SER A 128 1.91 22.18 -25.99
CA SER A 128 1.84 22.36 -24.54
C SER A 128 0.57 21.78 -23.91
N ASP A 129 0.35 20.49 -24.09
CA ASP A 129 -0.70 19.77 -23.39
C ASP A 129 -0.23 19.32 -22.00
N PHE A 130 -0.97 19.74 -20.97
CA PHE A 130 -0.73 19.39 -19.58
C PHE A 130 -1.91 18.59 -19.02
N ALA A 131 -1.71 17.31 -18.77
CA ALA A 131 -2.72 16.43 -18.20
C ALA A 131 -2.84 16.63 -16.67
N PHE A 132 -3.89 17.32 -16.23
CA PHE A 132 -4.18 17.54 -14.81
C PHE A 132 -5.04 16.39 -14.26
N SER A 133 -4.79 15.99 -13.01
CA SER A 133 -5.69 15.08 -12.28
C SER A 133 -7.01 15.79 -11.93
N ALA A 134 -8.05 15.03 -11.63
CA ALA A 134 -9.32 15.57 -11.12
C ALA A 134 -9.13 16.50 -9.92
N GLN A 135 -8.20 16.15 -9.00
CA GLN A 135 -7.86 17.00 -7.86
C GLN A 135 -7.28 18.35 -8.30
N ARG A 136 -6.30 18.33 -9.21
CA ARG A 136 -5.67 19.56 -9.69
C ARG A 136 -6.65 20.44 -10.47
N HIS A 137 -7.53 19.83 -11.26
CA HIS A 137 -8.64 20.53 -11.93
C HIS A 137 -9.61 21.16 -10.92
N GLY A 138 -9.96 20.44 -9.84
CA GLY A 138 -10.77 20.97 -8.73
C GLY A 138 -10.12 22.18 -8.04
N LEU A 139 -8.81 22.13 -7.79
CA LEU A 139 -8.07 23.27 -7.23
C LEU A 139 -8.11 24.50 -8.14
N VAL A 140 -8.02 24.31 -9.47
CA VAL A 140 -8.16 25.43 -10.42
C VAL A 140 -9.55 26.06 -10.32
N LYS A 141 -10.62 25.26 -10.19
CA LYS A 141 -11.99 25.78 -9.97
C LYS A 141 -12.12 26.56 -8.66
N GLN A 142 -11.26 26.30 -7.68
CA GLN A 142 -11.16 27.04 -6.42
C GLN A 142 -10.22 28.26 -6.50
N GLY A 143 -9.76 28.64 -7.70
CA GLY A 143 -8.92 29.82 -7.92
C GLY A 143 -7.42 29.55 -7.90
N ARG A 144 -6.97 28.29 -7.78
CA ARG A 144 -5.53 27.96 -7.85
C ARG A 144 -5.00 28.15 -9.27
N GLY A 145 -4.10 29.12 -9.45
CA GLY A 145 -3.33 29.28 -10.68
C GLY A 145 -2.18 28.26 -10.80
N TYR A 146 -1.97 27.72 -12.00
CA TYR A 146 -0.76 26.98 -12.34
C TYR A 146 -0.10 27.63 -13.54
N LEU A 147 1.22 27.85 -13.46
CA LEU A 147 1.98 28.50 -14.51
C LEU A 147 2.75 27.47 -15.34
N CYS A 148 2.86 27.72 -16.64
CA CYS A 148 3.76 26.99 -17.50
C CYS A 148 5.22 27.28 -17.11
N ARG A 149 6.05 26.24 -17.05
CA ARG A 149 7.48 26.38 -16.71
C ARG A 149 8.30 27.14 -17.75
N ARG A 150 7.81 27.24 -18.99
CA ARG A 150 8.48 27.92 -20.11
C ARG A 150 8.05 29.37 -20.27
N CYS A 151 6.76 29.59 -20.53
CA CYS A 151 6.20 30.91 -20.82
C CYS A 151 5.83 31.70 -19.56
N ARG A 152 5.77 31.05 -18.38
CA ARG A 152 5.19 31.59 -17.13
C ARG A 152 3.73 32.04 -17.22
N ASN A 153 3.06 31.90 -18.37
CA ASN A 153 1.62 32.13 -18.49
C ASN A 153 0.82 31.09 -17.70
N THR A 154 -0.35 31.51 -17.23
CA THR A 154 -1.33 30.64 -16.60
C THR A 154 -1.80 29.55 -17.57
N LEU A 155 -1.81 28.33 -17.10
CA LEU A 155 -2.37 27.18 -17.80
C LEU A 155 -3.89 27.27 -17.77
N VAL A 156 -4.52 27.20 -18.93
CA VAL A 156 -5.97 27.31 -19.09
C VAL A 156 -6.54 25.96 -19.48
N PHE A 157 -7.69 25.59 -18.90
CA PHE A 157 -8.38 24.35 -19.24
C PHE A 157 -8.83 24.41 -20.71
N SER A 158 -8.50 23.39 -21.50
CA SER A 158 -8.85 23.36 -22.93
C SER A 158 -10.30 22.97 -23.20
N GLY A 159 -11.04 22.50 -22.19
CA GLY A 159 -12.35 21.87 -22.37
C GLY A 159 -12.28 20.37 -22.63
N GLU A 160 -11.09 19.83 -22.91
CA GLU A 160 -10.90 18.44 -23.30
C GLU A 160 -10.52 17.55 -22.10
N THR A 161 -10.97 16.31 -22.16
CA THR A 161 -10.57 15.27 -21.21
C THR A 161 -10.03 14.05 -21.94
N ARG A 162 -9.03 13.40 -21.38
CA ARG A 162 -8.48 12.13 -21.86
C ARG A 162 -8.65 11.05 -20.79
N VAL A 163 -9.10 9.86 -21.19
CA VAL A 163 -9.11 8.69 -20.31
C VAL A 163 -7.77 7.97 -20.49
N GLU A 164 -7.06 7.76 -19.38
CA GLU A 164 -5.81 7.00 -19.29
C GLU A 164 -5.97 5.75 -18.46
#